data_AF-A0A3B9GQS1-F1
#
_entry.id   AF-A0A3B9GQS1-F1
#
_cell.length_a   1.000
_cell.length_b   1.000
_cell.length_c   1.000
_cell.angle_alpha   90.00
_cell.angle_beta   90.00
_cell.angle_gamma   90.00
#
_symmetry.space_group_name_H-M   'P 1'
#
loop_
_entity.id
_entity.type
_entity.pdbx_description
1 polymer ?
#
loop_
_entity_poly.entity_id
_entity_poly.type
_entity_poly.pdbx_seq_one_letter_code
_entity_poly.pdbx_strand_id
1 'polypeptide(L)' 'GYQRMIDASAAQRVGTSDEIAEAAAFLLGEHARFITGTDLLIDGGVIAAIRTGEYQLG' A
#
# COMPACT_ATOMS: atom_id res chain seq x y z
N GLY A 1 -11.36 4.07 13.36
CA GLY A 1 -12.47 4.51 12.47
C GLY A 1 -11.87 4.89 11.13
N TYR A 2 -12.58 4.69 10.02
CA TYR A 2 -12.00 4.74 8.67
C TYR A 2 -11.20 6.02 8.39
N GLN A 3 -11.75 7.20 8.67
CA GLN A 3 -11.03 8.47 8.46
C GLN A 3 -9.73 8.56 9.26
N ARG A 4 -9.73 8.19 10.55
CA ARG A 4 -8.52 8.20 11.39
C ARG A 4 -7.42 7.28 10.86
N MET A 5 -7.80 6.17 10.22
CA MET A 5 -6.84 5.25 9.61
C MET A 5 -6.21 5.86 8.35
N ILE A 6 -6.99 6.59 7.55
CA ILE A 6 -6.49 7.35 6.40
C ILE A 6 -5.52 8.43 6.89
N ASP A 7 -5.93 9.23 7.87
CA ASP A 7 -5.14 10.38 8.36
C ASP A 7 -3.78 9.95 8.94
N ALA A 8 -3.72 8.74 9.52
CA ALA A 8 -2.50 8.15 10.06
C ALA A 8 -1.64 7.43 9.02
N SER A 9 -2.18 7.09 7.84
CA SER A 9 -1.38 6.50 6.76
C SER A 9 -0.41 7.53 6.17
N ALA A 10 0.74 7.10 5.68
CA ALA A 10 1.71 7.99 5.04
C ALA A 10 1.13 8.72 3.82
N ALA A 11 0.23 8.07 3.08
CA ALA A 11 -0.41 8.64 1.90
C ALA A 11 -1.50 9.66 2.24
N GLN A 12 -2.12 9.58 3.44
CA GLN A 12 -3.20 10.46 3.90
C GLN A 12 -4.39 10.59 2.92
N ARG A 13 -4.59 9.57 2.10
CA ARG A 13 -5.70 9.48 1.14
C ARG A 13 -6.04 8.02 0.85
N VAL A 14 -7.20 7.83 0.24
CA VAL A 14 -7.57 6.53 -0.34
C VAL A 14 -6.80 6.34 -1.65
N GLY A 15 -6.23 5.15 -1.83
CA GLY A 15 -5.63 4.74 -3.10
C GLY A 15 -6.70 4.49 -4.16
N THR A 16 -6.34 4.62 -5.44
CA THR A 16 -7.26 4.35 -6.56
C THR A 16 -7.02 2.96 -7.16
N SER A 17 -7.99 2.45 -7.91
CA SER A 17 -7.81 1.23 -8.71
C SER A 17 -6.68 1.37 -9.73
N ASP A 18 -6.50 2.57 -10.27
CA ASP A 18 -5.49 2.83 -11.30
C ASP A 18 -4.09 2.68 -10.73
N GLU A 19 -3.84 3.08 -9.48
CA GLU A 19 -2.55 2.87 -8.82
C GLU A 19 -2.22 1.38 -8.64
N ILE A 20 -3.24 0.53 -8.42
CA ILE A 20 -3.05 -0.92 -8.38
C ILE A 20 -2.78 -1.47 -9.79
N ALA A 21 -3.48 -0.96 -10.81
CA ALA A 21 -3.27 -1.36 -12.19
C ALA A 21 -1.86 -0.99 -12.69
N GLU A 22 -1.34 0.18 -12.34
CA GLU A 22 0.02 0.61 -12.66
C GLU A 22 1.07 -0.28 -11.99
N ALA A 23 0.87 -0.63 -10.71
CA ALA A 23 1.76 -1.58 -10.02
C ALA A 23 1.74 -2.97 -10.70
N ALA A 24 0.56 -3.44 -11.11
CA ALA A 24 0.43 -4.69 -11.85
C ALA A 24 1.09 -4.61 -13.24
N ALA A 25 0.91 -3.49 -13.96
CA ALA A 25 1.53 -3.26 -15.26
C ALA A 25 3.05 -3.26 -15.17
N PHE A 26 3.62 -2.64 -14.13
CA PHE A 26 5.05 -2.72 -13.85
C PHE A 26 5.52 -4.18 -13.64
N LEU A 27 4.80 -4.95 -12.80
CA LEU A 27 5.14 -6.34 -12.51
C LEU A 27 5.05 -7.26 -13.73
N LEU A 28 4.20 -6.91 -14.72
CA LEU A 28 4.09 -7.61 -15.99
C LEU A 28 5.09 -7.13 -17.05
N GLY A 29 5.87 -6.08 -16.76
CA GLY A 29 6.84 -5.48 -17.67
C GLY A 29 8.23 -6.13 -17.63
N GLU A 30 9.07 -5.78 -18.61
CA GLU A 30 10.41 -6.35 -18.79
C GLU A 30 11.37 -6.12 -17.60
N HIS A 31 11.12 -5.05 -16.84
CA HIS A 31 11.92 -4.68 -15.67
C HIS A 31 11.68 -5.58 -14.45
N ALA A 32 10.56 -6.29 -14.40
CA ALA A 32 10.18 -7.13 -13.27
C ALA A 32 10.52 -8.63 -13.46
N ARG A 33 11.26 -9.00 -14.52
CA ARG A 33 11.47 -10.41 -14.93
C ARG A 33 12.09 -11.36 -13.88
N PHE A 34 12.68 -10.82 -12.82
CA PHE A 34 13.28 -11.60 -11.73
C PHE A 34 12.53 -11.43 -10.39
N ILE A 35 11.37 -10.77 -10.41
CA ILE A 35 10.49 -10.62 -9.26
C ILE A 35 9.43 -11.71 -9.35
N THR A 36 9.47 -12.67 -8.43
CA THR A 36 8.49 -13.75 -8.34
C THR A 36 8.37 -14.24 -6.90
N GLY A 37 7.26 -14.91 -6.56
CA GLY A 37 7.01 -15.48 -5.23
C GLY A 37 6.95 -14.46 -4.10
N THR A 38 6.58 -13.21 -4.40
CA THR A 38 6.52 -12.10 -3.44
C THR A 38 5.10 -11.54 -3.36
N ASP A 39 4.66 -11.24 -2.14
CA ASP A 39 3.48 -10.42 -1.90
C ASP A 39 3.87 -8.93 -1.90
N LEU A 40 3.30 -8.14 -2.80
CA LEU A 40 3.49 -6.69 -2.83
C LEU A 40 2.42 -6.00 -1.99
N LEU A 41 2.80 -5.48 -0.83
CA LEU A 41 1.90 -4.68 0.01
C LEU A 41 1.70 -3.28 -0.60
N ILE A 42 0.45 -2.94 -0.93
CA ILE A 42 0.05 -1.62 -1.43
C ILE A 42 -1.06 -1.08 -0.54
N ASP A 43 -0.69 -0.37 0.53
CA ASP A 43 -1.60 0.02 1.61
C ASP A 43 -1.56 1.51 1.97
N GLY A 44 -0.82 2.33 1.20
CA GLY A 44 -0.61 3.75 1.51
C GLY A 44 0.11 4.02 2.84
N GLY A 45 0.75 3.01 3.44
CA GLY A 45 1.46 3.12 4.71
C GLY A 45 0.64 2.80 5.96
N VAL A 46 -0.57 2.26 5.83
CA VAL A 46 -1.42 1.90 6.99
C VAL A 46 -0.75 0.89 7.92
N ILE A 47 -0.15 -0.18 7.37
CA ILE A 47 0.53 -1.21 8.16
C ILE A 47 1.77 -0.62 8.86
N ALA A 48 2.47 0.31 8.21
CA ALA A 48 3.58 1.01 8.84
C ALA A 48 3.11 1.85 10.03
N ALA A 49 2.03 2.62 9.87
CA ALA A 49 1.42 3.40 10.95
C ALA A 49 0.97 2.51 12.13
N ILE A 50 0.45 1.31 11.84
CA ILE A 50 0.11 0.32 12.88
C ILE A 50 1.35 -0.17 13.60
N ARG A 51 2.40 -0.58 12.87
CA ARG A 51 3.62 -1.17 13.44
C ARG A 51 4.44 -0.19 14.26
N THR A 52 4.38 1.10 13.92
CA THR A 52 5.11 2.17 14.61
C THR A 52 4.32 2.76 15.79
N GLY A 53 3.03 2.40 15.94
CA GLY A 53 2.16 2.88 17.00
C GLY A 53 1.46 4.21 16.71
N GLU A 54 1.59 4.74 15.49
CA GLU A 54 0.88 5.94 15.03
C GLU A 54 -0.64 5.69 14.90
N TYR A 55 -1.04 4.45 14.61
CA TYR A 55 -2.44 4.02 14.60
C TYR A 55 -2.63 2.73 15.39
N GLN A 56 -3.54 2.73 16.36
CA GLN A 56 -3.93 1.53 17.10
C GLN A 56 -5.21 0.94 16.52
N LEU A 57 -5.21 -0.38 16.31
CA LEU A 57 -6.44 -1.14 16.06
C LEU A 57 -7.27 -1.09 17.35
N GLY A 58 -8.41 -0.40 17.28
CA GLY A 58 -9.38 -0.31 18.37
C GLY A 58 -10.40 -1.44 18.34
#